data_AF-A0A6M3IYW5-F1
#
_entry.id   AF-A0A6M3IYW5-F1
#
_cell.length_a   1.000
_cell.length_b   1.000
_cell.length_c   1.000
_cell.angle_alpha   90.00
_cell.angle_beta   90.00
_cell.angle_gamma   90.00
#
_symmetry.space_group_name_H-M   'P 1'
#
loop_
_entity.id
_entity.type
_entity.pdbx_description
1 polymer ?
#
loop_
_entity_poly.entity_id
_entity_poly.type
_entity_poly.pdbx_seq_one_letter_code
_entity_poly.pdbx_strand_id
1 'polypeptide(L)'
;MIMNELVSIDRYEKQIQGAKGKCLEGALIIGKALLAIQEGNLYLSVGAKTFEHYAEQTHGISRSSAYNYIGVYKYFGPLLLADPSLQAVDPSRLIRLLPLIDETNKEDLLHMATSVPDEAGFSANIRNKRGKTAPDECSHPDGYVPFLEKCPICEHKRKIKQAV
;
A
#
# COMPACT_ATOMS: atom_id res chain seq x y z
N MET A 1 24.95 -20.15 24.62
CA MET A 1 25.11 -18.68 24.60
C MET A 1 25.14 -18.23 23.15
N ILE A 2 23.99 -17.87 22.59
CA ILE A 2 23.94 -17.27 21.25
C ILE A 2 24.17 -15.79 21.47
N MET A 3 25.30 -15.28 20.98
CA MET A 3 25.58 -13.85 20.90
C MET A 3 24.48 -13.21 20.06
N ASN A 4 23.49 -12.63 20.75
CA ASN A 4 22.49 -11.78 20.15
C ASN A 4 23.24 -10.49 19.78
N GLU A 5 23.65 -10.37 18.52
CA GLU A 5 24.06 -9.06 18.00
C GLU A 5 22.93 -8.10 18.33
N LEU A 6 23.21 -7.14 19.21
CA LEU A 6 22.37 -5.97 19.39
C LEU A 6 22.38 -5.25 18.04
N VAL A 7 21.50 -5.65 17.13
CA VAL A 7 21.23 -4.91 15.90
C VAL A 7 20.63 -3.60 16.38
N SER A 8 21.49 -2.59 16.52
CA SER A 8 21.06 -1.27 16.98
C SER A 8 20.02 -0.73 16.00
N ILE A 9 18.92 -0.22 16.55
CA ILE A 9 17.88 0.48 15.80
C ILE A 9 18.48 1.60 14.94
N ASP A 10 19.62 2.18 15.35
CA ASP A 10 20.39 3.20 14.62
C ASP A 10 20.67 2.81 13.16
N ARG A 11 20.94 1.53 12.89
CA ARG A 11 21.20 1.06 11.53
C ARG A 11 19.97 1.25 10.65
N TYR A 12 18.81 0.88 11.16
CA TYR A 12 17.54 0.99 10.45
C TYR A 12 17.10 2.45 10.34
N GLU A 13 17.35 3.27 11.36
CA GLU A 13 17.06 4.70 11.31
C GLU A 13 17.86 5.42 10.23
N LYS A 14 19.16 5.10 10.11
CA LYS A 14 20.00 5.63 9.02
C LYS A 14 19.49 5.20 7.65
N GLN A 15 19.04 3.96 7.51
CA GLN A 15 18.44 3.47 6.27
C GLN A 15 17.16 4.24 5.92
N ILE A 16 16.24 4.40 6.88
CA ILE A 16 14.99 5.13 6.67
C ILE A 16 15.28 6.58 6.27
N GLN A 17 16.18 7.26 6.99
CA GLN A 17 16.50 8.66 6.73
C GLN A 17 17.18 8.85 5.36
N GLY A 18 18.10 7.96 4.97
CA GLY A 18 18.78 8.01 3.67
C GLY A 18 17.89 7.64 2.49
N ALA A 19 16.81 6.89 2.74
CA ALA A 19 15.88 6.41 1.71
C ALA A 19 14.64 7.32 1.54
N LYS A 20 14.55 8.44 2.26
CA LYS A 20 13.43 9.39 2.15
C LYS A 20 13.37 9.96 0.72
N GLY A 21 12.37 9.55 -0.04
CA GLY A 21 12.13 9.96 -1.42
C GLY A 21 10.91 9.25 -2.00
N LYS A 22 10.45 9.69 -3.18
CA LYS A 22 9.28 9.11 -3.88
C LYS A 22 9.71 8.09 -4.95
N CYS A 23 10.68 7.24 -4.67
CA CYS A 23 11.11 6.18 -5.57
C CYS A 23 10.87 4.79 -4.96
N LEU A 24 10.80 3.77 -5.82
CA LEU A 24 10.56 2.39 -5.40
C LEU A 24 11.66 1.86 -4.49
N GLU A 25 12.91 2.09 -4.84
CA GLU A 25 14.05 1.67 -4.03
C GLU A 25 13.94 2.22 -2.59
N GLY A 26 13.64 3.52 -2.45
CA GLY A 26 13.43 4.15 -1.16
C GLY A 26 12.28 3.51 -0.38
N ALA A 27 11.15 3.26 -1.04
CA ALA A 27 10.01 2.57 -0.43
C ALA A 27 10.35 1.15 0.05
N LEU A 28 11.14 0.39 -0.72
CA LEU A 28 11.60 -0.95 -0.34
C LEU A 28 12.57 -0.93 0.83
N ILE A 29 13.51 0.01 0.86
CA ILE A 29 14.46 0.18 1.97
C ILE A 29 13.71 0.55 3.25
N ILE A 30 12.81 1.52 3.18
CA ILE A 30 11.99 1.94 4.32
C ILE A 30 11.12 0.77 4.80
N GLY A 31 10.45 0.06 3.88
CA GLY A 31 9.62 -1.09 4.21
C GLY A 31 10.40 -2.20 4.92
N LYS A 32 11.60 -2.53 4.43
CA LYS A 32 12.49 -3.52 5.05
C LYS A 32 12.92 -3.11 6.46
N ALA A 33 13.34 -1.86 6.62
CA ALA A 33 13.81 -1.35 7.90
C ALA A 33 12.67 -1.30 8.93
N LEU A 34 11.50 -0.79 8.53
CA LEU A 34 10.32 -0.74 9.38
C LEU A 34 9.82 -2.14 9.77
N LEU A 35 9.87 -3.11 8.86
CA LEU A 35 9.51 -4.50 9.16
C LEU A 35 10.44 -5.09 10.22
N ALA A 36 11.76 -4.92 10.07
CA ALA A 36 12.73 -5.42 11.03
C ALA A 36 12.58 -4.77 12.42
N ILE A 37 12.31 -3.46 12.46
CA ILE A 37 12.00 -2.74 13.71
C ILE A 37 10.74 -3.29 14.37
N GLN A 38 9.68 -3.53 13.59
CA GLN A 38 8.40 -4.03 14.07
C GLN A 38 8.53 -5.46 14.61
N GLU A 39 9.09 -6.39 13.83
CA GLU A 39 9.24 -7.80 14.22
C GLU A 39 10.20 -7.98 15.40
N GLY A 40 11.24 -7.15 15.48
CA GLY A 40 12.20 -7.15 16.59
C GLY A 40 11.73 -6.36 17.82
N ASN A 41 10.56 -5.72 17.78
CA ASN A 41 10.10 -4.76 18.80
C ASN A 41 11.15 -3.70 19.16
N LEU A 42 12.02 -3.32 18.21
CA LEU A 42 13.18 -2.48 18.47
C LEU A 42 12.77 -1.06 18.90
N TYR A 43 11.59 -0.61 18.49
CA TYR A 43 11.02 0.67 18.89
C TYR A 43 10.81 0.80 20.40
N LEU A 44 10.69 -0.32 21.14
CA LEU A 44 10.62 -0.29 22.60
C LEU A 44 11.94 0.17 23.24
N SER A 45 13.08 -0.09 22.58
CA SER A 45 14.40 0.28 23.10
C SER A 45 14.64 1.79 23.13
N VAL A 46 13.90 2.56 22.32
CA VAL A 46 13.92 4.02 22.29
C VAL A 46 12.75 4.65 23.04
N GLY A 47 12.02 3.85 23.84
CA GLY A 47 10.94 4.33 24.70
C GLY A 47 9.60 4.58 24.00
N ALA A 48 9.44 4.20 22.74
CA ALA A 48 8.15 4.31 22.06
C ALA A 48 7.18 3.23 22.53
N LYS A 49 5.93 3.62 22.82
CA LYS A 49 4.90 2.70 23.33
C LYS A 49 4.33 1.75 22.29
N THR A 50 4.21 2.23 21.05
CA THR A 50 3.70 1.45 19.91
C THR A 50 4.57 1.69 18.69
N PHE A 51 4.57 0.74 17.76
CA PHE A 51 5.29 0.87 16.49
C PHE A 51 4.81 2.08 15.69
N GLU A 52 3.49 2.33 15.65
CA GLU A 52 2.93 3.48 14.93
C GLU A 52 3.39 4.81 15.53
N HIS A 53 3.42 4.89 16.86
CA HIS A 53 3.92 6.07 17.56
C HIS A 53 5.40 6.32 17.22
N TYR A 54 6.22 5.27 17.18
CA TYR A 54 7.61 5.35 16.75
C TYR A 54 7.75 5.85 15.31
N ALA A 55 7.04 5.24 14.36
CA ALA A 55 7.13 5.60 12.95
C ALA A 55 6.73 7.07 12.70
N GLU A 56 5.69 7.53 13.39
CA GLU A 56 5.19 8.89 13.27
C GLU A 56 6.10 9.92 13.95
N GLN A 57 6.48 9.69 15.22
CA GLN A 57 7.27 10.67 15.98
C GLN A 57 8.73 10.73 15.53
N THR A 58 9.35 9.59 15.25
CA THR A 58 10.78 9.55 14.89
C THR A 58 11.01 9.89 13.43
N HIS A 59 10.14 9.38 12.54
CA HIS A 59 10.39 9.45 11.10
C HIS A 59 9.43 10.35 10.32
N GLY A 60 8.34 10.82 10.95
CA GLY A 60 7.28 11.57 10.27
C GLY A 60 6.46 10.71 9.32
N ILE A 61 6.44 9.38 9.51
CA ILE A 61 5.74 8.43 8.64
C ILE A 61 4.40 8.11 9.27
N SER A 62 3.31 8.45 8.57
CA SER A 62 1.96 8.11 9.02
C SER A 62 1.78 6.60 9.20
N ARG A 63 0.89 6.20 10.11
CA ARG A 63 0.50 4.80 10.31
C ARG A 63 0.26 4.06 8.99
N SER A 64 -0.62 4.60 8.15
CA SER A 64 -0.97 3.99 6.87
C SER A 64 0.24 3.85 5.94
N SER A 65 1.09 4.88 5.86
CA SER A 65 2.32 4.83 5.06
C SER A 65 3.29 3.77 5.57
N ALA A 66 3.48 3.65 6.89
CA ALA A 66 4.37 2.66 7.47
C ALA A 66 3.94 1.23 7.10
N TYR A 67 2.66 0.92 7.27
CA TYR A 67 2.10 -0.39 6.89
C TYR A 67 2.12 -0.63 5.38
N ASN A 68 1.92 0.41 4.56
CA ASN A 68 2.03 0.30 3.12
C ASN A 68 3.47 -0.04 2.69
N TYR A 69 4.49 0.63 3.23
CA TYR A 69 5.89 0.32 2.93
C TYR A 69 6.26 -1.10 3.35
N ILE A 70 5.87 -1.49 4.57
CA ILE A 70 6.06 -2.86 5.06
C ILE A 70 5.40 -3.87 4.13
N GLY A 71 4.13 -3.65 3.75
CA GLY A 71 3.38 -4.54 2.87
C GLY A 71 4.03 -4.67 1.50
N VAL A 72 4.43 -3.55 0.88
CA VAL A 72 5.11 -3.56 -0.42
C VAL A 72 6.41 -4.35 -0.35
N TYR A 73 7.23 -4.12 0.68
CA TYR A 73 8.47 -4.88 0.86
C TYR A 73 8.20 -6.37 1.11
N LYS A 74 7.25 -6.70 1.98
CA LYS A 74 6.96 -8.09 2.37
C LYS A 74 6.52 -8.94 1.18
N TYR A 75 5.63 -8.41 0.35
CA TYR A 75 5.05 -9.19 -0.76
C TYR A 75 5.82 -9.06 -2.07
N PHE A 76 6.31 -7.87 -2.41
CA PHE A 76 6.96 -7.63 -3.70
C PHE A 76 8.48 -7.45 -3.59
N GLY A 77 9.00 -7.12 -2.40
CA GLY A 77 10.42 -6.84 -2.20
C GLY A 77 11.35 -7.95 -2.67
N PRO A 78 11.14 -9.24 -2.30
CA PRO A 78 11.98 -10.33 -2.80
C PRO A 78 12.01 -10.43 -4.33
N LEU A 79 10.87 -10.23 -5.00
CA LEU A 79 10.77 -10.27 -6.46
C LEU A 79 11.46 -9.07 -7.12
N LEU A 80 11.20 -7.87 -6.61
CA LEU A 80 11.77 -6.61 -7.12
C LEU A 80 13.29 -6.50 -6.90
N LEU A 81 13.81 -7.13 -5.85
CA LEU A 81 15.25 -7.20 -5.59
C LEU A 81 15.95 -8.29 -6.41
N ALA A 82 15.23 -9.33 -6.81
CA ALA A 82 15.75 -10.41 -7.66
C ALA A 82 15.83 -10.01 -9.14
N ASP A 83 14.94 -9.12 -9.60
CA ASP A 83 14.88 -8.69 -11.00
C ASP A 83 14.94 -7.15 -11.13
N PRO A 84 16.10 -6.59 -11.52
CA PRO A 84 16.28 -5.16 -11.73
C PRO A 84 15.34 -4.55 -12.78
N SER A 85 14.84 -5.34 -13.74
CA SER A 85 13.93 -4.83 -14.79
C SER A 85 12.59 -4.37 -14.22
N LEU A 86 12.21 -4.87 -13.04
CA LEU A 86 10.96 -4.53 -12.36
C LEU A 86 11.07 -3.25 -11.53
N GLN A 87 12.25 -2.62 -11.44
CA GLN A 87 12.45 -1.43 -10.61
C GLN A 87 11.76 -0.16 -11.12
N ALA A 88 11.29 -0.16 -12.37
CA ALA A 88 10.56 0.96 -12.96
C ALA A 88 9.11 1.08 -12.47
N VAL A 89 8.59 0.11 -11.70
CA VAL A 89 7.20 0.13 -11.25
C VAL A 89 6.94 1.25 -10.25
N ASP A 90 5.82 1.96 -10.44
CA ASP A 90 5.40 3.02 -9.52
C ASP A 90 4.98 2.42 -8.17
N PRO A 91 5.54 2.86 -7.03
CA PRO A 91 5.19 2.36 -5.71
C PRO A 91 3.70 2.50 -5.38
N SER A 92 3.04 3.54 -5.88
CA SER A 92 1.61 3.77 -5.66
C SER A 92 0.73 2.67 -6.27
N ARG A 93 1.16 2.07 -7.39
CA ARG A 93 0.49 0.91 -7.99
C ARG A 93 0.59 -0.30 -7.08
N LEU A 94 1.79 -0.59 -6.55
CA LEU A 94 1.99 -1.69 -5.61
C LEU A 94 1.16 -1.54 -4.35
N ILE A 95 1.07 -0.32 -3.80
CA ILE A 95 0.25 -0.02 -2.62
C ILE A 95 -1.24 -0.35 -2.86
N ARG A 96 -1.75 -0.06 -4.07
CA ARG A 96 -3.16 -0.33 -4.42
C ARG A 96 -3.47 -1.81 -4.60
N LEU A 97 -2.45 -2.63 -4.82
CA LEU A 97 -2.55 -4.09 -4.93
C LEU A 97 -2.51 -4.79 -3.57
N LEU A 98 -1.99 -4.14 -2.51
CA LEU A 98 -1.92 -4.73 -1.17
C LEU A 98 -3.24 -5.31 -0.65
N PRO A 99 -4.43 -4.71 -0.90
CA PRO A 99 -5.69 -5.30 -0.45
C PRO A 99 -6.13 -6.54 -1.25
N LEU A 100 -5.44 -6.90 -2.33
CA LEU A 100 -5.76 -8.02 -3.22
C LEU A 100 -4.76 -9.17 -3.12
N ILE A 101 -3.67 -8.97 -2.40
CA ILE A 101 -2.53 -9.87 -2.43
C ILE A 101 -2.71 -11.06 -1.51
N ASP A 102 -2.27 -12.21 -1.99
CA ASP A 102 -2.04 -13.43 -1.23
C ASP A 102 -0.76 -14.10 -1.73
N GLU A 103 -0.33 -15.18 -1.09
CA GLU A 103 0.91 -15.89 -1.47
C GLU A 103 0.84 -16.56 -2.84
N THR A 104 -0.34 -16.75 -3.41
CA THR A 104 -0.56 -17.46 -4.67
C THR A 104 -0.63 -16.52 -5.87
N ASN A 105 -0.81 -15.22 -5.66
CA ASN A 105 -1.12 -14.27 -6.71
C ASN A 105 -0.14 -13.09 -6.84
N LYS A 106 0.88 -13.00 -5.98
CA LYS A 106 1.80 -11.85 -5.92
C LYS A 106 2.55 -11.61 -7.24
N GLU A 107 2.98 -12.66 -7.93
CA GLU A 107 3.66 -12.56 -9.23
C GLU A 107 2.72 -12.03 -10.31
N ASP A 108 1.48 -12.53 -10.37
CA ASP A 108 0.45 -12.06 -11.31
C ASP A 108 0.09 -10.59 -11.08
N LEU A 109 -0.03 -10.19 -9.80
CA LEU A 109 -0.31 -8.81 -9.43
C LEU A 109 0.86 -7.89 -9.78
N LEU A 110 2.10 -8.35 -9.57
CA LEU A 110 3.30 -7.60 -9.95
C LEU A 110 3.38 -7.42 -11.48
N HIS A 111 3.15 -8.50 -12.23
CA HIS A 111 3.09 -8.44 -13.69
C HIS A 111 2.01 -7.47 -14.18
N MET A 112 0.84 -7.43 -13.53
CA MET A 112 -0.20 -6.44 -13.86
C MET A 112 0.28 -5.00 -13.62
N ALA A 113 1.02 -4.76 -12.54
CA ALA A 113 1.52 -3.43 -12.20
C ALA A 113 2.53 -2.89 -13.22
N THR A 114 3.32 -3.78 -13.82
CA THR A 114 4.38 -3.46 -14.78
C THR A 114 3.89 -3.46 -16.23
N SER A 115 3.03 -4.40 -16.60
CA SER A 115 2.64 -4.64 -18.00
C SER A 115 1.48 -3.76 -18.48
N VAL A 116 0.68 -3.19 -17.57
CA VAL A 116 -0.43 -2.29 -17.94
C VAL A 116 0.08 -0.86 -17.98
N PRO A 117 0.24 -0.22 -19.15
CA PRO A 117 0.87 1.09 -19.24
C PRO A 117 -0.04 2.19 -18.66
N ASP A 118 -1.34 2.13 -18.93
CA ASP A 118 -2.27 3.19 -18.59
C ASP A 118 -2.99 2.99 -17.26
N GLU A 119 -3.32 4.11 -16.61
CA GLU A 119 -3.94 4.13 -15.29
C GLU A 119 -5.41 3.65 -15.32
N ALA A 120 -6.10 3.80 -16.45
CA ALA A 120 -7.49 3.40 -16.59
C ALA A 120 -7.62 1.88 -16.63
N GLY A 121 -6.82 1.19 -17.45
CA GLY A 121 -6.74 -0.26 -17.53
C GLY A 121 -6.28 -0.89 -16.21
N PHE A 122 -5.28 -0.29 -15.55
CA PHE A 122 -4.83 -0.77 -14.23
C PHE A 122 -5.97 -0.67 -13.19
N SER A 123 -6.67 0.45 -13.16
CA SER A 123 -7.84 0.66 -12.30
C SER A 123 -8.98 -0.31 -12.61
N ALA A 124 -9.25 -0.58 -13.89
CA ALA A 124 -10.28 -1.54 -14.33
C ALA A 124 -9.93 -2.96 -13.86
N ASN A 125 -8.68 -3.40 -14.03
CA ASN A 125 -8.22 -4.72 -13.58
C ASN A 125 -8.35 -4.88 -12.05
N ILE A 126 -7.99 -3.86 -11.27
CA ILE A 126 -8.20 -3.85 -9.81
C ILE A 126 -9.68 -3.99 -9.46
N ARG A 127 -10.58 -3.30 -10.19
CA ARG A 127 -12.03 -3.39 -9.96
C ARG A 127 -12.55 -4.80 -10.28
N ASN A 128 -12.14 -5.37 -11.40
CA ASN A 128 -12.53 -6.72 -11.82
C ASN A 128 -12.08 -7.76 -10.79
N LYS A 129 -10.84 -7.68 -10.29
CA LYS A 129 -10.38 -8.56 -9.20
C LYS A 129 -11.13 -8.37 -7.88
N ARG A 130 -11.77 -7.21 -7.66
CA ARG A 130 -12.66 -6.96 -6.51
C ARG A 130 -14.11 -7.39 -6.76
N GLY A 131 -14.40 -8.06 -7.88
CA GLY A 131 -15.77 -8.40 -8.29
C GLY A 131 -16.63 -7.19 -8.60
N LYS A 132 -16.02 -6.05 -8.96
CA LYS A 132 -16.73 -4.82 -9.34
C LYS A 132 -16.68 -4.65 -10.84
N THR A 133 -17.79 -4.25 -11.44
CA THR A 133 -17.88 -3.92 -12.86
C THR A 133 -16.89 -2.81 -13.23
N ALA A 134 -16.16 -3.03 -14.32
CA ALA A 134 -15.31 -2.02 -14.92
C ALA A 134 -16.15 -0.83 -15.43
N PRO A 135 -15.58 0.39 -15.51
CA PRO A 135 -16.34 1.57 -15.92
C PRO A 135 -16.95 1.46 -17.33
N ASP A 136 -16.23 0.80 -18.24
CA ASP A 136 -16.60 0.52 -19.64
C ASP A 136 -17.65 -0.59 -19.78
N GLU A 137 -17.74 -1.50 -18.81
CA GLU A 137 -18.75 -2.56 -18.76
C GLU A 137 -20.03 -2.14 -18.01
N CYS A 138 -20.05 -0.92 -17.47
CA CYS A 138 -21.17 -0.42 -16.68
C CYS A 138 -22.41 -0.20 -17.56
N SER A 139 -23.26 -1.22 -17.64
CA SER A 139 -24.49 -1.22 -18.42
C SER A 139 -25.61 -0.50 -17.66
N HIS A 140 -25.61 0.82 -17.70
CA HIS A 140 -26.77 1.62 -17.31
C HIS A 140 -27.47 2.16 -18.55
N PRO A 141 -28.82 2.25 -18.55
CA PRO A 141 -29.56 2.87 -19.64
C PRO A 141 -29.03 4.27 -19.93
N ASP A 142 -29.02 4.67 -21.20
CA ASP A 142 -28.68 6.05 -21.58
C ASP A 142 -29.55 7.04 -20.81
N GLY A 143 -28.90 8.00 -20.14
CA GLY A 143 -29.58 8.97 -19.27
C GLY A 143 -29.83 8.51 -17.83
N TYR A 144 -29.27 7.38 -17.38
CA TYR A 144 -29.36 6.97 -15.99
C TYR A 144 -28.65 7.97 -15.05
N VAL A 145 -29.43 8.72 -14.30
CA VAL A 145 -28.96 9.62 -13.24
C VAL A 145 -29.44 9.10 -11.89
N PRO A 146 -28.54 8.62 -11.01
CA PRO A 146 -28.95 8.17 -9.69
C PRO A 146 -29.34 9.36 -8.81
N PHE A 147 -30.55 9.33 -8.24
CA PHE A 147 -30.98 10.31 -7.24
C PHE A 147 -30.53 9.88 -5.85
N LEU A 148 -29.70 10.73 -5.23
CA LEU A 148 -29.23 10.57 -3.86
C LEU A 148 -29.78 11.73 -3.03
N GLU A 149 -30.51 11.41 -1.97
CA GLU A 149 -30.87 12.41 -0.97
C GLU A 149 -29.77 12.48 0.08
N LYS A 150 -29.24 13.68 0.34
CA LYS A 150 -28.30 13.93 1.43
C LYS A 150 -29.05 14.67 2.53
N CYS A 151 -29.09 14.12 3.74
CA CYS A 151 -29.63 14.83 4.89
C CYS A 151 -28.79 16.11 5.12
N PRO A 152 -29.40 17.30 5.17
CA PRO A 152 -28.65 18.56 5.35
C PRO A 152 -28.06 18.72 6.76
N ILE A 153 -28.53 17.93 7.74
CA ILE A 153 -28.11 18.03 9.13
C ILE A 153 -27.01 17.00 9.45
N CYS A 154 -27.23 15.73 9.12
CA CYS A 154 -26.33 14.63 9.47
C CYS A 154 -25.53 14.07 8.30
N GLU A 155 -25.69 14.64 7.09
CA GLU A 155 -24.97 14.28 5.87
C GLU A 155 -25.15 12.84 5.36
N HIS A 156 -25.98 12.03 6.01
CA HIS A 156 -26.31 10.68 5.54
C HIS A 156 -26.93 10.72 4.14
N LYS A 157 -26.46 9.82 3.27
CA LYS A 157 -26.92 9.66 1.89
C LYS A 157 -27.83 8.44 1.78
N ARG A 158 -29.03 8.60 1.20
CA ARG A 158 -29.91 7.48 0.84
C ARG A 158 -30.26 7.50 -0.64
N LYS A 159 -30.36 6.31 -1.24
CA LYS A 159 -30.82 6.16 -2.63
C LYS A 159 -32.33 6.36 -2.66
N ILE A 160 -32.81 7.21 -3.55
CA ILE A 160 -34.24 7.41 -3.79
C ILE A 160 -34.61 6.58 -5.02
N LYS A 161 -35.67 5.76 -4.94
CA LYS A 161 -36.25 5.17 -6.14
C LYS A 161 -36.96 6.29 -6.89
N GLN A 162 -36.66 6.44 -8.18
CA GLN A 162 -37.42 7.33 -9.06
C GLN A 162 -38.90 6.95 -8.95
N ALA A 163 -39.75 7.89 -8.56
CA ALA A 163 -41.19 7.73 -8.75
C ALA A 163 -41.44 7.82 -10.26
N VAL A 164 -42.02 6.77 -10.83
CA VAL A 164 -42.52 6.76 -12.21
C VAL A 164 -43.65 7.75 -12.34
#